data_AF-A0A977MM08-F1
#
_entry.id   AF-A0A977MM08-F1
#
_cell.length_a   1.000
_cell.length_b   1.000
_cell.length_c   1.000
_cell.angle_alpha   90.00
_cell.angle_beta   90.00
_cell.angle_gamma   90.00
#
_symmetry.space_group_name_H-M   'P 1'
#
loop_
_entity.id
_entity.type
_entity.pdbx_description
1 polymer ?
#
loop_
_entity_poly.entity_id
_entity_poly.type
_entity_poly.pdbx_seq_one_letter_code
_entity_poly.pdbx_strand_id
1 'polypeptide(L)' 'CPPGLYFDIEKQTCDWRAEVNNCKLKNKERKVKPLLYTDEPLCQDGLLACGDANCIERGLFCNGEKDC' A
#
# COMPACT_ATOMS: atom_id res chain seq x y z
N CYS A 1 -1.35 -4.30 22.08
CA CYS A 1 -0.76 -2.97 22.28
C CYS A 1 -0.41 -2.78 23.74
N PRO A 2 0.61 -1.96 24.07
CA PRO A 2 0.85 -1.52 25.44
C PRO A 2 -0.43 -0.93 26.08
N PRO A 3 -0.55 -0.94 27.42
CA PRO A 3 -1.69 -0.32 28.10
C PRO A 3 -1.90 1.13 27.67
N GLY A 4 -3.13 1.51 27.34
CA GLY A 4 -3.50 2.86 26.89
C GLY A 4 -3.41 3.09 25.37
N LEU A 5 -2.82 2.17 24.61
CA LEU A 5 -2.76 2.23 23.15
C LEU A 5 -3.75 1.26 22.49
N TYR A 6 -4.22 1.65 21.31
CA TYR A 6 -5.19 0.93 20.49
C TYR A 6 -4.54 0.58 19.15
N PHE A 7 -4.94 -0.54 18.55
CA PHE A 7 -4.39 -0.95 17.26
C PHE A 7 -5.04 -0.18 16.13
N ASP A 8 -4.25 0.57 15.37
CA ASP A 8 -4.66 1.28 14.16
C ASP A 8 -4.51 0.35 12.95
N ILE A 9 -5.64 -0.01 12.33
CA ILE A 9 -5.69 -0.93 11.20
C ILE A 9 -5.04 -0.34 9.95
N GLU A 10 -5.09 0.97 9.74
CA GLU A 10 -4.51 1.62 8.57
C GLU A 10 -3.00 1.74 8.70
N LYS A 11 -2.50 2.19 9.86
CA LYS A 11 -1.06 2.32 10.12
C LYS A 11 -0.39 0.98 10.38
N GLN A 12 -1.16 -0.05 10.75
CA GLN A 12 -0.65 -1.35 11.21
C GLN A 12 0.28 -1.21 12.43
N THR A 13 -0.04 -0.27 13.32
CA THR A 13 0.73 0.06 14.54
C THR A 13 -0.20 0.33 15.72
N CYS A 14 0.34 0.35 16.93
CA CYS A 14 -0.40 0.80 18.10
C CYS A 14 -0.33 2.34 18.22
N ASP A 15 -1.47 2.99 18.39
CA ASP A 15 -1.60 4.45 18.48
C ASP A 15 -2.53 4.85 19.64
N TRP A 16 -2.55 6.13 19.99
CA TRP A 16 -3.38 6.65 21.07
C TRP A 16 -4.86 6.52 20.73
N ARG A 17 -5.69 6.24 21.74
CA ARG A 17 -7.14 6.06 21.56
C ARG A 17 -7.83 7.18 20.77
N ALA A 18 -7.40 8.43 20.95
CA ALA A 18 -7.97 9.59 20.27
C ALA A 18 -7.69 9.61 18.76
N GLU A 19 -6.61 8.96 18.32
CA GLU A 19 -6.16 8.93 16.92
C GLU A 19 -6.68 7.69 16.16
N VAL A 20 -7.12 6.64 16.88
CA VAL A 20 -7.62 5.42 16.27
C VAL A 20 -9.12 5.51 15.97
N ASN A 21 -9.44 5.90 14.74
CA ASN A 21 -10.82 6.02 14.24
C ASN A 21 -11.35 4.77 13.51
N ASN A 22 -10.50 3.74 13.34
CA ASN A 22 -10.78 2.56 12.54
C ASN A 22 -10.93 1.25 13.37
N CYS A 23 -11.22 1.36 14.68
CA CYS A 23 -11.37 0.23 15.60
C CYS A 23 -12.40 -0.85 15.17
N LYS A 24 -13.35 -0.52 14.27
CA LYS A 24 -14.35 -1.48 13.77
C LYS A 24 -13.86 -2.31 12.59
N LEU A 25 -12.76 -1.92 11.95
CA LEU A 25 -12.15 -2.68 10.87
C LEU A 25 -11.31 -3.81 11.48
N LYS A 26 -11.38 -4.98 10.88
CA LYS A 26 -10.59 -6.15 11.31
C LYS A 26 -9.41 -6.45 10.38
N ASN A 27 -9.50 -6.02 9.13
CA ASN A 27 -8.52 -6.30 8.10
C ASN A 27 -8.25 -5.04 7.29
N LYS A 28 -6.98 -4.84 6.95
CA LYS A 28 -6.55 -3.89 5.92
C LYS A 28 -6.51 -4.64 4.59
N GLU A 29 -7.08 -4.04 3.54
CA GLU A 29 -6.98 -4.61 2.20
C GLU A 29 -5.50 -4.72 1.79
N ARG A 30 -5.09 -5.92 1.37
CA ARG A 30 -3.73 -6.17 0.93
C ARG A 30 -3.58 -5.64 -0.50
N LYS A 31 -2.89 -4.51 -0.64
CA LYS A 31 -2.48 -4.01 -1.95
C LYS A 31 -1.39 -4.93 -2.52
N VAL A 32 -1.53 -5.32 -3.79
CA VAL A 32 -0.50 -6.09 -4.48
C VAL A 32 0.71 -5.18 -4.67
N LYS A 33 1.91 -5.71 -4.42
CA LYS A 33 3.13 -4.93 -4.63
C LYS A 33 3.45 -4.88 -6.12
N PRO A 34 3.92 -3.74 -6.63
CA PRO A 34 4.41 -3.67 -8.00
C PRO A 34 5.64 -4.54 -8.21
N LEU A 35 5.83 -5.00 -9.45
CA LEU A 35 6.93 -5.86 -9.86
C LEU A 35 8.14 -5.02 -10.29
N LEU A 36 8.66 -4.20 -9.36
CA LEU A 36 9.75 -3.26 -9.64
C LEU A 36 11.15 -3.89 -9.56
N TYR A 37 11.26 -5.06 -8.92
CA TYR A 37 12.53 -5.76 -8.75
C TYR A 37 12.43 -7.13 -9.39
N THR A 38 12.88 -7.22 -10.63
CA THR A 38 12.90 -8.42 -11.45
C THR A 38 14.29 -8.61 -12.05
N ASP A 39 14.66 -9.85 -12.36
CA ASP A 39 15.97 -10.17 -12.96
C ASP A 39 16.12 -9.57 -14.36
N GLU A 40 15.00 -9.37 -15.07
CA GLU A 40 14.91 -8.76 -16.40
C GLU A 40 13.93 -7.57 -16.40
N PRO A 41 14.15 -6.52 -17.21
CA PRO A 41 13.23 -5.39 -17.29
C PRO A 41 11.89 -5.80 -17.90
N LEU A 42 10.81 -5.70 -17.11
CA LEU A 42 9.45 -6.02 -17.55
C LEU A 42 8.82 -4.92 -18.42
N CYS A 43 9.21 -3.66 -18.22
CA CYS A 43 8.62 -2.49 -18.87
C CYS A 43 9.70 -1.66 -19.57
N GLN A 44 9.28 -0.88 -20.56
CA GLN A 44 10.14 0.09 -21.24
C GLN A 44 10.51 1.25 -20.30
N ASP A 45 11.55 2.02 -20.66
CA ASP A 45 11.98 3.19 -19.91
C ASP A 45 10.82 4.18 -19.69
N GLY A 46 10.65 4.62 -18.44
CA GLY A 46 9.58 5.54 -18.03
C GLY A 46 8.29 4.86 -17.55
N LEU A 47 8.14 3.56 -17.77
CA LEU A 47 7.03 2.75 -17.29
C LEU A 47 7.47 1.87 -16.10
N LEU A 48 6.53 1.54 -15.22
CA LEU A 48 6.74 0.66 -14.08
C LEU A 48 5.66 -0.44 -14.06
N ALA A 49 6.06 -1.65 -13.66
CA ALA A 49 5.21 -2.83 -13.68
C ALA A 49 4.32 -2.90 -12.42
N CYS A 50 3.01 -2.97 -12.64
CA CYS A 50 2.00 -3.27 -11.64
C CYS A 50 2.06 -4.75 -11.18
N GLY A 51 1.31 -5.07 -10.13
CA GLY A 51 1.28 -6.42 -9.55
C GLY A 51 0.66 -7.49 -10.46
N ASP A 52 -0.08 -7.07 -11.49
CA ASP A 52 -0.69 -7.87 -12.55
C ASP A 52 0.14 -7.88 -13.84
N ALA A 53 1.39 -7.38 -13.79
CA ALA A 53 2.32 -7.23 -14.91
C ALA A 53 1.94 -6.19 -15.98
N ASN A 54 0.91 -5.36 -15.74
CA ASN A 54 0.64 -4.21 -16.60
C ASN A 54 1.69 -3.11 -16.38
N CYS A 55 2.12 -2.44 -17.44
CA CYS A 55 3.07 -1.33 -17.39
C CYS A 55 2.34 0.01 -17.45
N ILE A 56 2.52 0.86 -16.43
CA ILE A 56 1.92 2.21 -16.39
C ILE A 56 3.00 3.27 -16.12
N GLU A 57 2.69 4.54 -16.37
CA GLU A 57 3.62 5.64 -16.16
C GLU A 57 4.07 5.75 -14.70
N ARG A 58 5.35 6.05 -14.48
CA ARG A 58 5.92 6.23 -13.13
C ARG A 58 5.17 7.26 -12.29
N GLY A 59 4.60 8.29 -12.92
CA GLY A 59 3.83 9.35 -12.24
C GLY A 59 2.48 8.88 -11.67
N LEU A 60 1.97 7.74 -12.13
CA LEU A 60 0.71 7.16 -11.64
C LEU A 60 0.91 6.33 -10.37
N PHE A 61 2.15 5.98 -10.01
CA PHE A 61 2.43 5.27 -8.76
C PHE A 61 2.32 6.20 -7.55
N CYS A 62 1.52 5.79 -6.56
CA CYS A 62 1.34 6.52 -5.30
C CYS A 62 0.75 7.93 -5.45
N ASN A 63 0.01 8.20 -6.54
CA ASN A 63 -0.70 9.47 -6.79
C ASN A 63 -1.99 9.63 -5.94
N GLY A 64 -2.45 8.55 -5.28
CA GLY A 64 -3.69 8.54 -4.49
C GLY A 64 -4.90 7.94 -5.22
N GLU A 65 -4.77 7.63 -6.51
CA GLU A 65 -5.77 6.96 -7.32
C GLU A 65 -5.45 5.46 -7.49
N LYS A 66 -6.41 4.71 -8.05
CA LYS A 66 -6.27 3.27 -8.32
C LYS A 66 -6.09 3.06 -9.82
N ASP A 67 -4.88 3.28 -10.29
CA ASP A 67 -4.47 3.03 -11.68
C ASP A 67 -4.21 1.53 -11.92
N CYS A 68 -3.69 0.88 -10.89
CA CYS A 68 -3.59 -0.55 -10.64
C CYS A 68 -3.52 -0.76 -9.11
#